data_AF-O07611-F1
#
_entry.id   AF-O07611-F1
#
_cell.length_a   1.000
_cell.length_b   1.000
_cell.length_c   1.000
_cell.angle_alpha   90.00
_cell.angle_beta   90.00
_cell.angle_gamma   90.00
#
_symmetry.space_group_name_H-M   'P 1'
#
loop_
_entity.id
_entity.type
_entity.pdbx_description
1 polymer ?
#
loop_
_entity_poly.entity_id
_entity_poly.type
_entity_poly.pdbx_seq_one_letter_code
_entity_poly.pdbx_strand_id
1 'polypeptide(L)'
;MKKIVAAIVVIGLVFIAFFYLYSRSGDVYQSVDADLITLSSSGQEDIEIEKRQHVKDMLDIMNQGKQVKTEKTSAPDYEGTIKFHKDRYDSFRLWIDGSQQAVFLKDGTYYKLSKNDTKALLNIIKKEAKD
;
A
#
# COMPACT_ATOMS: atom_id res chain seq x y z
N MET A 1 47.12 -10.33 -6.02
CA MET A 1 46.36 -10.12 -4.75
C MET A 1 45.46 -8.89 -4.77
N LYS A 2 45.96 -7.66 -5.00
CA LYS A 2 45.12 -6.42 -4.97
C LYS A 2 43.87 -6.44 -5.88
N LYS A 3 43.95 -7.02 -7.09
CA LYS A 3 42.82 -7.10 -8.05
C LYS A 3 41.69 -8.04 -7.58
N ILE A 4 42.02 -9.11 -6.87
CA ILE A 4 41.04 -10.09 -6.36
C ILE A 4 40.28 -9.48 -5.17
N VAL A 5 40.99 -8.78 -4.28
CA VAL A 5 40.37 -8.07 -3.14
C VAL A 5 39.40 -6.99 -3.61
N ALA A 6 39.77 -6.21 -4.64
CA ALA A 6 38.88 -5.19 -5.21
C ALA A 6 37.59 -5.79 -5.79
N ALA A 7 37.68 -6.94 -6.49
CA ALA A 7 36.51 -7.61 -7.05
C ALA A 7 35.54 -8.11 -5.96
N ILE A 8 36.06 -8.65 -4.86
CA ILE A 8 35.25 -9.13 -3.72
C ILE A 8 34.49 -7.96 -3.06
N VAL A 9 35.14 -6.81 -2.88
CA VAL A 9 34.51 -5.61 -2.30
C VAL A 9 33.36 -5.10 -3.19
N VAL A 10 33.56 -5.07 -4.51
CA VAL A 10 32.53 -4.64 -5.45
C VAL A 10 31.33 -5.60 -5.45
N ILE A 11 31.57 -6.92 -5.46
CA ILE A 11 30.50 -7.92 -5.39
C ILE A 11 29.72 -7.80 -4.07
N GLY A 12 30.42 -7.57 -2.95
CA GLY A 12 29.78 -7.35 -1.64
C GLY A 12 28.86 -6.12 -1.62
N LEU A 13 29.29 -5.00 -2.22
CA LEU A 13 28.46 -3.80 -2.35
C LEU A 13 27.22 -4.03 -3.23
N VAL A 14 27.37 -4.76 -4.35
CA VAL A 14 26.24 -5.13 -5.20
C VAL A 14 25.26 -6.03 -4.46
N PHE A 15 25.74 -7.00 -3.67
CA PHE A 15 24.87 -7.85 -2.85
C PHE A 15 24.12 -7.05 -1.78
N ILE A 16 24.77 -6.10 -1.10
CA ILE A 16 24.10 -5.23 -0.12
C ILE A 16 23.05 -4.36 -0.81
N ALA A 17 23.37 -3.77 -1.96
CA ALA A 17 22.41 -2.99 -2.74
C ALA A 17 21.22 -3.85 -3.21
N PHE A 18 21.48 -5.08 -3.65
CA PHE A 18 20.46 -6.03 -4.06
C PHE A 18 19.58 -6.45 -2.88
N PHE A 19 20.17 -6.77 -1.72
CA PHE A 19 19.42 -7.09 -0.49
C PHE A 19 18.63 -5.90 0.02
N TYR A 20 19.17 -4.68 -0.08
CA TYR A 20 18.46 -3.46 0.31
C TYR A 20 17.25 -3.18 -0.60
N LEU A 21 17.38 -3.46 -1.90
CA LEU A 21 16.25 -3.39 -2.84
C LEU A 21 15.23 -4.52 -2.60
N TYR A 22 15.70 -5.75 -2.39
CA TYR A 22 14.85 -6.93 -2.22
C TYR A 22 14.11 -6.94 -0.88
N SER A 23 14.75 -6.52 0.22
CA SER A 23 14.11 -6.38 1.54
C SER A 23 13.02 -5.30 1.55
N ARG A 24 13.11 -4.31 0.65
CA ARG A 24 12.06 -3.31 0.44
C ARG A 24 10.92 -3.79 -0.47
N SER A 25 11.08 -4.96 -1.09
CA SER A 25 10.15 -5.54 -2.06
C SER A 25 9.20 -6.57 -1.42
N GLY A 26 9.08 -6.59 -0.09
CA GLY A 26 7.98 -7.29 0.56
C GLY A 26 6.70 -6.49 0.41
N ASP A 27 5.64 -7.13 -0.11
CA ASP A 27 4.32 -6.52 -0.20
C ASP A 27 3.88 -5.95 1.15
N VAL A 28 3.35 -4.74 1.14
CA VAL A 28 2.88 -4.04 2.35
C VAL A 28 1.68 -4.77 2.97
N TYR A 29 0.84 -5.36 2.12
CA TYR A 29 -0.31 -6.19 2.47
C TYR A 29 -0.25 -7.53 1.73
N GLN A 30 -0.61 -8.62 2.41
CA GLN A 30 -0.74 -9.93 1.80
C GLN A 30 -2.09 -10.05 1.07
N SER A 31 -2.14 -9.62 -0.19
CA SER A 31 -3.39 -9.51 -0.96
C SER A 31 -4.14 -10.83 -1.17
N VAL A 32 -3.45 -11.97 -1.07
CA VAL A 32 -4.02 -13.31 -1.31
C VAL A 32 -4.95 -13.78 -0.19
N ASP A 33 -4.71 -13.32 1.04
CA ASP A 33 -5.39 -13.80 2.25
C ASP A 33 -6.44 -12.82 2.78
N ALA A 34 -6.66 -11.71 2.08
CA ALA A 34 -7.63 -10.69 2.45
C ALA A 34 -9.03 -11.01 1.89
N ASP A 35 -10.04 -10.89 2.75
CA ASP A 35 -11.43 -11.24 2.46
C ASP A 35 -12.32 -10.03 2.24
N LEU A 36 -12.07 -8.96 3.00
CA LEU A 36 -12.91 -7.78 3.05
C LEU A 36 -12.03 -6.55 3.29
N ILE A 37 -12.36 -5.46 2.60
CA ILE A 37 -11.89 -4.13 2.93
C ILE A 37 -13.11 -3.27 3.26
N THR A 38 -13.16 -2.71 4.46
CA THR A 38 -14.16 -1.72 4.86
C THR A 38 -13.53 -0.35 4.82
N LEU A 39 -14.15 0.61 4.14
CA LEU A 39 -13.73 2.00 4.10
C LEU A 39 -14.81 2.86 4.73
N SER A 40 -14.46 3.55 5.80
CA SER A 40 -15.31 4.52 6.46
C SER A 40 -14.88 5.94 6.05
N SER A 41 -15.85 6.80 5.75
CA SER A 41 -15.61 8.22 5.52
C SER A 41 -16.55 9.03 6.39
N SER A 42 -16.06 10.15 6.94
CA SER A 42 -16.81 10.93 7.92
C SER A 42 -18.16 11.40 7.36
N GLY A 43 -19.25 10.86 7.92
CA GLY A 43 -20.62 11.23 7.53
C GLY A 43 -21.17 10.50 6.31
N GLN A 44 -20.50 9.42 5.86
CA GLN A 44 -21.00 8.52 4.81
C GLN A 44 -21.16 7.11 5.38
N GLU A 45 -21.98 6.29 4.70
CA GLU A 45 -22.04 4.86 4.99
C GLU A 45 -20.71 4.20 4.64
N ASP A 46 -20.38 3.13 5.38
CA ASP A 46 -19.17 2.36 5.15
C ASP A 46 -19.26 1.64 3.81
N ILE A 47 -18.17 1.67 3.05
CA ILE A 47 -18.04 0.96 1.77
C ILE A 47 -17.38 -0.38 2.06
N GLU A 48 -18.12 -1.46 1.88
CA GLU A 48 -17.62 -2.83 2.04
C GLU A 48 -17.24 -3.43 0.68
N ILE A 49 -15.96 -3.76 0.53
CA ILE A 49 -15.42 -4.41 -0.65
C ILE A 49 -15.26 -5.89 -0.32
N GLU A 50 -16.29 -6.68 -0.63
CA GLU A 50 -16.31 -8.13 -0.37
C GLU A 50 -15.85 -8.97 -1.58
N LYS A 51 -15.96 -8.41 -2.79
CA LYS A 51 -15.56 -9.14 -4.01
C LYS A 51 -14.07 -9.42 -3.94
N ARG A 52 -13.70 -10.68 -3.77
CA ARG A 52 -12.30 -11.15 -3.66
C ARG A 52 -11.36 -10.55 -4.70
N GLN A 53 -11.81 -10.42 -5.95
CA GLN A 53 -11.03 -9.80 -7.01
C GLN A 53 -10.75 -8.31 -6.72
N HIS A 54 -11.75 -7.55 -6.30
CA HIS A 54 -11.60 -6.13 -5.98
C HIS A 54 -10.78 -5.90 -4.70
N VAL A 55 -10.92 -6.77 -3.69
CA VAL A 55 -10.05 -6.77 -2.50
C VAL A 55 -8.60 -6.94 -2.91
N LYS A 56 -8.31 -8.02 -3.66
CA LYS A 56 -6.96 -8.33 -4.12
C LYS A 56 -6.40 -7.18 -4.97
N ASP A 57 -7.16 -6.70 -5.95
CA ASP A 57 -6.73 -5.63 -6.84
C ASP A 57 -6.43 -4.33 -6.07
N MET A 58 -7.26 -3.99 -5.08
CA MET A 58 -7.03 -2.81 -4.25
C MET A 58 -5.74 -2.94 -3.44
N LEU A 59 -5.47 -4.10 -2.83
CA LEU A 59 -4.26 -4.33 -2.06
C LEU A 59 -3.00 -4.40 -2.95
N ASP A 60 -3.10 -5.01 -4.13
CA ASP A 60 -2.01 -5.04 -5.11
C ASP A 60 -1.65 -3.62 -5.57
N ILE A 61 -2.66 -2.77 -5.80
CA ILE A 61 -2.46 -1.35 -6.10
C ILE A 61 -1.77 -0.66 -4.92
N MET A 62 -2.24 -0.87 -3.68
CA MET A 62 -1.61 -0.30 -2.48
C MET A 62 -0.15 -0.75 -2.32
N ASN A 63 0.18 -2.00 -2.66
CA ASN A 63 1.53 -2.53 -2.64
C ASN A 63 2.47 -1.86 -3.66
N GLN A 64 1.95 -1.19 -4.69
CA GLN A 64 2.75 -0.33 -5.58
C GLN A 64 3.16 1.01 -4.93
N GLY A 65 2.65 1.29 -3.73
CA GLY A 65 2.93 2.50 -2.98
C GLY A 65 4.41 2.64 -2.65
N LYS A 66 4.99 3.80 -2.99
CA LYS A 66 6.37 4.13 -2.60
C LYS A 66 6.38 4.74 -1.22
N GLN A 67 7.20 4.20 -0.33
CA GLN A 67 7.38 4.78 0.99
C GLN A 67 7.88 6.23 0.90
N VAL A 68 7.24 7.13 1.64
CA VAL A 68 7.56 8.56 1.73
C VAL A 68 7.70 8.99 3.18
N LYS A 69 8.47 10.05 3.43
CA LYS A 69 8.63 10.65 4.78
C LYS A 69 7.56 11.71 5.11
N THR A 70 6.58 11.89 4.23
CA THR A 70 5.56 12.93 4.40
C THR A 70 4.57 12.54 5.49
N GLU A 71 4.40 13.40 6.47
CA GLU A 71 3.34 13.31 7.47
C GLU A 71 2.07 14.01 6.96
N LYS A 72 0.91 13.43 7.26
CA LYS A 72 -0.40 14.03 7.01
C LYS A 72 -0.98 14.49 8.34
N THR A 73 -1.24 15.80 8.45
CA THR A 73 -1.82 16.42 9.66
C THR A 73 -3.34 16.63 9.54
N SER A 74 -3.89 16.57 8.33
CA SER A 74 -5.34 16.62 8.11
C SER A 74 -6.00 15.28 8.43
N ALA A 75 -7.30 15.30 8.71
CA ALA A 75 -8.10 14.09 8.77
C ALA A 75 -7.98 13.28 7.45
N PRO A 76 -7.99 11.94 7.51
CA PRO A 76 -8.01 11.09 6.33
C PRO A 76 -9.35 11.23 5.59
N ASP A 77 -9.32 11.03 4.27
CA ASP A 77 -10.54 10.95 3.45
C ASP A 77 -11.27 9.62 3.69
N TYR A 78 -10.50 8.56 3.98
CA TYR A 78 -11.01 7.25 4.37
C TYR A 78 -10.18 6.63 5.50
N GLU A 79 -10.87 6.01 6.46
CA GLU A 79 -10.27 5.05 7.38
C GLU A 79 -10.64 3.64 6.92
N GLY A 80 -9.62 2.85 6.57
CA GLY A 80 -9.78 1.52 6.03
C GLY A 80 -9.42 0.43 7.03
N THR A 81 -10.16 -0.68 6.99
CA THR A 81 -9.83 -1.92 7.71
C THR A 81 -9.84 -3.08 6.75
N ILE A 82 -8.78 -3.88 6.76
CA ILE A 82 -8.63 -5.09 5.96
C ILE A 82 -8.81 -6.28 6.89
N LYS A 83 -9.79 -7.13 6.60
CA LYS A 83 -9.97 -8.41 7.28
C LYS A 83 -9.27 -9.50 6.47
N PHE A 84 -8.37 -10.22 7.12
CA PHE A 84 -7.72 -11.41 6.57
C PHE A 84 -8.34 -12.68 7.14
N HIS A 85 -8.08 -13.82 6.50
CA HIS A 85 -8.37 -15.13 7.06
C HIS A 85 -7.79 -15.26 8.49
N LYS A 86 -8.59 -15.83 9.42
CA LYS A 86 -8.27 -16.07 10.85
C LYS A 86 -8.32 -14.83 11.77
N ASP A 87 -9.31 -13.97 11.57
CA ASP A 87 -9.61 -12.84 12.47
C ASP A 87 -8.45 -11.85 12.67
N ARG A 88 -7.54 -11.78 11.69
CA ARG A 88 -6.53 -10.72 11.63
C ARG A 88 -7.12 -9.51 10.92
N TYR A 89 -6.93 -8.33 11.53
CA TYR A 89 -7.37 -7.06 10.98
C TYR A 89 -6.19 -6.11 10.89
N ASP A 90 -5.96 -5.53 9.72
CA ASP A 90 -5.00 -4.43 9.56
C ASP A 90 -5.77 -3.15 9.21
N SER A 91 -5.56 -2.09 9.98
CA SER A 91 -6.15 -0.78 9.70
C SER A 91 -5.18 0.12 8.95
N PHE A 92 -5.71 0.97 8.09
CA PHE A 92 -4.96 1.98 7.36
C PHE A 92 -5.74 3.28 7.26
N ARG A 93 -5.02 4.38 7.04
CA ARG A 93 -5.62 5.69 6.76
C ARG A 93 -5.24 6.12 5.37
N LEU A 94 -6.19 6.69 4.62
CA LEU A 94 -6.02 7.05 3.22
C LEU A 94 -6.37 8.54 3.02
N TRP A 95 -5.47 9.26 2.35
CA TRP A 95 -5.65 10.65 1.92
C TRP A 95 -5.54 10.72 0.40
N ILE A 96 -6.42 11.48 -0.24
CA ILE A 96 -6.38 11.82 -1.65
C ILE A 96 -5.99 13.29 -1.76
N ASP A 97 -4.78 13.56 -2.23
CA ASP A 97 -4.34 14.94 -2.40
C ASP A 97 -5.01 15.62 -3.61
N GLY A 98 -4.97 16.96 -3.65
CA GLY A 98 -5.53 17.75 -4.76
C GLY A 98 -4.87 17.50 -6.12
N SER A 99 -3.75 16.76 -6.17
CA SER A 99 -3.11 16.32 -7.41
C SER A 99 -3.60 14.94 -7.87
N GLN A 100 -4.63 14.40 -7.22
CA GLN A 100 -5.17 13.06 -7.40
C GLN A 100 -4.14 11.96 -7.17
N GLN A 101 -3.29 12.14 -6.16
CA GLN A 101 -2.44 11.07 -5.66
C GLN A 101 -2.89 10.65 -4.27
N ALA A 102 -3.03 9.34 -4.10
CA ALA A 102 -3.31 8.73 -2.83
C ALA A 102 -2.03 8.61 -2.01
N VAL A 103 -2.14 8.93 -0.73
CA VAL A 103 -1.16 8.60 0.30
C VAL A 103 -1.89 7.75 1.32
N PHE A 104 -1.33 6.61 1.70
CA PHE A 104 -1.88 5.82 2.79
C PHE A 104 -0.84 5.60 3.89
N LEU A 105 -1.32 5.43 5.12
CA LEU A 105 -0.52 5.17 6.31
C LEU A 105 -0.84 3.77 6.83
N LYS A 106 0.21 2.95 6.98
CA LYS A 106 0.17 1.65 7.63
C LYS A 106 1.31 1.55 8.63
N ASP A 107 1.02 1.14 9.87
CA ASP A 107 2.02 0.87 10.91
C ASP A 107 3.08 2.00 11.05
N GLY A 108 2.64 3.26 11.02
CA GLY A 108 3.51 4.44 11.14
C GLY A 108 4.29 4.81 9.87
N THR A 109 4.15 4.06 8.78
CA THR A 109 4.81 4.31 7.51
C THR A 109 3.84 4.82 6.45
N TYR A 110 4.21 5.94 5.82
CA TYR A 110 3.45 6.51 4.71
C TYR A 110 3.91 5.97 3.37
N TYR A 111 2.95 5.68 2.51
CA TYR A 111 3.15 5.20 1.15
C TYR A 111 2.37 6.09 0.19
N LYS A 112 3.02 6.50 -0.89
CA LYS A 112 2.44 7.35 -1.94
C LYS A 112 2.24 6.53 -3.21
N LEU A 113 1.02 6.58 -3.73
CA LEU A 113 0.64 5.97 -5.00
C LEU A 113 0.90 6.92 -6.18
N SER A 114 1.13 6.34 -7.35
CA SER A 114 1.15 7.12 -8.59
C SER A 114 -0.26 7.63 -8.92
N LYS A 115 -0.38 8.60 -9.84
CA LYS A 115 -1.69 9.08 -10.30
C LYS A 115 -2.52 7.96 -10.95
N ASN A 116 -1.87 7.09 -11.71
CA ASN A 116 -2.54 5.99 -12.41
C ASN A 116 -3.08 4.96 -11.39
N ASP A 117 -2.26 4.60 -10.41
CA ASP A 117 -2.64 3.67 -9.34
C ASP A 117 -3.75 4.26 -8.47
N THR A 118 -3.67 5.54 -8.14
CA THR A 118 -4.72 6.27 -7.42
C THR A 118 -6.03 6.24 -8.18
N LYS A 119 -6.01 6.47 -9.49
CA LYS A 119 -7.20 6.41 -10.33
C LYS A 119 -7.80 4.99 -10.37
N ALA A 120 -6.96 3.96 -10.45
CA ALA A 120 -7.42 2.57 -10.41
C ALA A 120 -8.08 2.24 -9.05
N LEU A 121 -7.44 2.66 -7.94
CA LEU A 121 -7.97 2.50 -6.58
C LEU A 121 -9.33 3.20 -6.41
N LEU A 122 -9.43 4.48 -6.80
CA LEU A 122 -10.67 5.24 -6.72
C LEU A 122 -11.78 4.66 -7.62
N ASN A 123 -11.44 4.03 -8.74
CA ASN A 123 -12.41 3.34 -9.59
C ASN A 123 -13.00 2.11 -8.90
N ILE A 124 -12.21 1.37 -8.11
CA ILE A 124 -12.72 0.23 -7.32
C ILE A 124 -13.67 0.76 -6.24
N ILE A 125 -13.25 1.77 -5.47
CA ILE A 125 -14.05 2.39 -4.42
C ILE A 125 -15.39 2.88 -4.98
N LYS A 126 -15.36 3.60 -6.10
CA LYS A 126 -16.58 4.13 -6.76
C LYS A 126 -17.52 3.04 -7.29
N LYS A 127 -16.98 1.86 -7.65
CA LYS A 127 -17.81 0.74 -8.12
C LYS A 127 -18.56 0.10 -6.96
N GLU A 128 -17.91 -0.09 -5.82
CA GLU A 128 -18.56 -0.71 -4.65
C GLU A 128 -19.41 0.28 -3.85
N ALA A 129 -19.10 1.58 -3.83
CA ALA A 129 -19.90 2.61 -3.15
C ALA A 129 -21.27 2.92 -3.80
N LYS A 130 -21.65 2.19 -4.85
CA LYS A 130 -22.88 2.41 -5.62
C LYS A 130 -23.87 1.24 -5.57
N ASP A 131 -23.46 0.13 -4.96
CA ASP A 131 -24.35 -0.97 -4.58
C ASP A 131 -24.89 -0.70 -3.17
#